data_AF-A0A3M2DPP4-F1
#
_entry.id   AF-A0A3M2DPP4-F1
#
_cell.length_a   1.000
_cell.length_b   1.000
_cell.length_c   1.000
_cell.angle_alpha   90.00
_cell.angle_beta   90.00
_cell.angle_gamma   90.00
#
_symmetry.space_group_name_H-M   'P 1'
#
loop_
_entity.id
_entity.type
_entity.pdbx_description
1 polymer ?
#
loop_
_entity_poly.entity_id
_entity_poly.type
_entity_poly.pdbx_seq_one_letter_code
_entity_poly.pdbx_strand_id
1 'polypeptide(L)'
;MEPSITVVAGATLLIAGVAFVLHAHRRKLAMWQQVAARRGATFALRRTLLVSHSPSIRERRGSVDVLLEMASRRTWSTTSSSDDTRPYLRCRAPYPIAAGPRFKVTPDGFFASIGKALGMQDVVLGNDAAFDDKFVVKTDDPARTRIAWTARAMQRLVTALPRASVVSDGREVVLTVDDYGNTPAVLEACLDVVGDIVTSDVFGIGALRSLAGAVVASPMTVRLSLPETVHLGVDLDADGRPTTWARADIARAAAPYRAPIADGRIRGAPPGAVPDEAADLIARVAAGTVEVADGRVTVWFDRIETDASRLRAGAELAAVLGRRASQGVFR
;
A
#
# COMPACT_ATOMS: atom_id res chain seq x y z
N MET A 1 -4.73 -24.47 -67.63
CA MET A 1 -3.89 -24.28 -66.43
C MET A 1 -4.83 -24.17 -65.25
N GLU A 2 -5.25 -25.31 -64.68
CA GLU A 2 -6.10 -25.32 -63.49
C GLU A 2 -5.20 -25.11 -62.26
N PRO A 3 -5.46 -24.11 -61.41
CA PRO A 3 -4.76 -23.99 -60.14
C PRO A 3 -5.11 -25.22 -59.29
N SER A 4 -4.08 -25.96 -58.90
CA SER A 4 -4.17 -27.16 -58.08
C SER A 4 -4.93 -26.86 -56.79
N ILE A 5 -6.05 -27.57 -56.57
CA ILE A 5 -6.97 -27.48 -55.42
C ILE A 5 -6.24 -27.43 -54.06
N THR A 6 -5.06 -28.03 -53.98
CA THR A 6 -4.17 -28.04 -52.80
C THR A 6 -3.67 -26.65 -52.38
N VAL A 7 -3.42 -25.73 -53.33
CA VAL A 7 -2.93 -24.38 -53.04
C VAL A 7 -4.05 -23.51 -52.44
N VAL A 8 -5.29 -23.69 -52.91
CA VAL A 8 -6.48 -22.98 -52.40
C VAL A 8 -6.83 -23.45 -50.98
N ALA A 9 -6.72 -24.75 -50.70
CA ALA A 9 -6.96 -25.29 -49.36
C ALA A 9 -5.94 -24.79 -48.32
N GLY A 10 -4.65 -24.74 -48.69
CA GLY A 10 -3.59 -24.23 -47.82
C GLY A 10 -3.73 -22.74 -47.50
N ALA A 11 -4.08 -21.91 -48.48
CA ALA A 11 -4.33 -20.49 -48.28
C ALA A 11 -5.54 -20.23 -47.38
N THR A 12 -6.61 -21.01 -47.53
CA THR A 12 -7.84 -20.88 -46.73
C THR A 12 -7.59 -21.21 -45.25
N LEU A 13 -6.82 -22.27 -44.96
CA LEU A 13 -6.42 -22.63 -43.59
C LEU A 13 -5.55 -21.55 -42.92
N LEU A 14 -4.63 -20.94 -43.67
CA LEU A 14 -3.78 -19.86 -43.16
C LEU A 14 -4.60 -18.59 -42.86
N ILE A 15 -5.52 -18.20 -43.75
CA ILE A 15 -6.43 -17.07 -43.53
C ILE A 15 -7.32 -17.32 -42.32
N ALA A 16 -7.90 -18.53 -42.20
CA ALA A 16 -8.73 -18.90 -41.05
C ALA A 16 -7.94 -18.86 -39.74
N GLY A 17 -6.69 -19.35 -39.74
CA GLY A 17 -5.78 -19.30 -38.59
C GLY A 17 -5.47 -17.86 -38.16
N VAL A 18 -5.13 -16.99 -39.12
CA VAL A 18 -4.87 -15.56 -38.85
C VAL A 18 -6.13 -14.87 -38.32
N ALA A 19 -7.29 -15.12 -38.94
CA ALA A 19 -8.56 -14.54 -38.50
C ALA A 19 -8.93 -14.98 -37.07
N PHE A 20 -8.71 -16.25 -36.73
CA PHE A 20 -8.92 -16.77 -35.38
C PHE A 20 -8.02 -16.08 -34.35
N VAL A 21 -6.72 -15.94 -34.64
CA VAL A 21 -5.77 -15.24 -33.76
C VAL A 21 -6.15 -13.77 -33.57
N LEU A 22 -6.51 -13.07 -34.65
CA LEU A 22 -6.96 -11.68 -34.59
C LEU A 22 -8.27 -11.54 -33.80
N HIS A 23 -9.21 -12.46 -33.97
CA HIS A 23 -10.47 -12.47 -33.24
C HIS A 23 -10.25 -12.72 -31.74
N ALA A 24 -9.43 -13.71 -31.39
CA ALA A 24 -9.04 -13.98 -30.00
C ALA A 24 -8.34 -12.77 -29.35
N HIS A 25 -7.44 -12.11 -30.08
CA HIS A 25 -6.78 -10.89 -29.63
C HIS A 25 -7.77 -9.73 -29.41
N ARG A 26 -8.70 -9.49 -30.35
CA ARG A 26 -9.75 -8.47 -30.22
C ARG A 26 -10.66 -8.73 -29.02
N ARG A 27 -11.09 -9.98 -28.82
CA ARG A 27 -11.91 -10.37 -27.65
C ARG A 27 -11.18 -10.10 -26.34
N LYS A 28 -9.90 -10.43 -26.28
CA LYS A 28 -9.05 -10.12 -25.13
C LYS A 28 -8.98 -8.62 -24.87
N LEU A 29 -8.70 -7.80 -25.87
CA LEU A 29 -8.66 -6.33 -25.68
C LEU A 29 -10.02 -5.75 -25.26
N ALA A 30 -11.12 -6.19 -25.90
CA ALA A 30 -12.47 -5.76 -25.56
C ALA A 30 -12.82 -6.07 -24.10
N MET A 31 -12.39 -7.23 -23.61
CA MET A 31 -12.58 -7.61 -22.21
C MET A 31 -11.85 -6.66 -21.24
N TRP A 32 -10.58 -6.31 -21.53
CA TRP A 32 -9.83 -5.38 -20.70
C TRP A 32 -10.46 -3.98 -20.69
N GLN A 33 -10.92 -3.50 -21.85
CA GLN A 33 -11.66 -2.25 -21.98
C GLN A 33 -12.96 -2.28 -21.18
N GLN A 34 -13.71 -3.38 -21.24
CA GLN A 34 -14.96 -3.55 -20.51
C GLN A 34 -14.74 -3.51 -18.99
N VAL A 35 -13.70 -4.20 -18.47
CA VAL A 35 -13.35 -4.16 -17.05
C VAL A 35 -12.95 -2.74 -16.64
N ALA A 36 -12.12 -2.07 -17.43
CA ALA A 36 -11.72 -0.69 -17.14
C ALA A 36 -12.94 0.26 -17.10
N ALA A 37 -13.83 0.17 -18.09
CA ALA A 37 -15.04 0.98 -18.17
C ALA A 37 -15.98 0.76 -16.97
N ARG A 38 -16.23 -0.50 -16.58
CA ARG A 38 -17.07 -0.83 -15.41
C ARG A 38 -16.53 -0.29 -14.10
N ARG A 39 -15.22 -0.07 -14.01
CA ARG A 39 -14.54 0.42 -12.81
C ARG A 39 -14.23 1.92 -12.85
N GLY A 40 -14.64 2.62 -13.92
CA GLY A 40 -14.24 4.02 -14.14
C GLY A 40 -12.72 4.19 -14.22
N ALA A 41 -12.00 3.14 -14.64
CA ALA A 41 -10.55 3.08 -14.71
C ALA A 41 -10.05 3.38 -16.12
N THR A 42 -8.77 3.78 -16.24
CA THR A 42 -8.17 4.10 -17.53
C THR A 42 -7.60 2.84 -18.17
N PHE A 43 -8.03 2.53 -19.40
CA PHE A 43 -7.43 1.51 -20.23
C PHE A 43 -6.35 2.10 -21.14
N ALA A 44 -5.21 1.43 -21.26
CA ALA A 44 -4.16 1.81 -22.21
C ALA A 44 -3.47 0.58 -22.82
N LEU A 45 -3.04 0.73 -24.06
CA LEU A 45 -2.13 -0.19 -24.74
C LEU A 45 -0.71 0.37 -24.64
N ARG A 46 0.17 -0.26 -23.86
CA ARG A 46 1.57 0.20 -23.77
C ARG A 46 2.35 -0.22 -25.02
N ARG A 47 3.02 0.74 -25.65
CA ARG A 47 3.99 0.52 -26.73
C ARG A 47 5.35 0.24 -26.11
N THR A 48 5.89 -0.97 -26.29
CA THR A 48 7.33 -1.22 -26.10
C THR A 48 8.02 -1.14 -27.46
N LEU A 49 9.24 -0.60 -27.48
CA LEU A 49 9.98 -0.21 -28.71
C LEU A 49 10.16 -1.32 -29.76
N LEU A 50 9.95 -2.60 -29.42
CA LEU A 50 10.20 -3.74 -30.32
C LEU A 50 9.14 -4.86 -30.32
N VAL A 51 8.12 -4.89 -29.44
CA VAL A 51 7.13 -5.99 -29.37
C VAL A 51 5.76 -5.49 -28.86
N SER A 52 4.68 -6.06 -29.42
CA SER A 52 3.26 -6.16 -29.00
C SER A 52 2.69 -5.15 -27.99
N HIS A 53 1.50 -4.64 -28.29
CA HIS A 53 0.68 -3.79 -27.42
C HIS A 53 0.19 -4.57 -26.18
N SER A 54 0.86 -4.43 -25.04
CA SER A 54 0.38 -5.01 -23.79
C SER A 54 -0.77 -4.16 -23.21
N PRO A 55 -1.96 -4.75 -22.98
CA PRO A 55 -3.04 -4.02 -22.33
C PRO A 55 -2.72 -3.74 -20.87
N SER A 56 -3.24 -2.62 -20.37
CA SER A 56 -3.12 -2.19 -18.99
C SER A 56 -4.38 -1.47 -18.53
N ILE A 57 -4.70 -1.59 -17.24
CA ILE A 57 -5.76 -0.88 -16.53
C ILE A 57 -5.11 -0.12 -15.38
N ARG A 58 -5.40 1.17 -15.27
CA ARG A 58 -5.02 1.99 -14.10
C ARG A 58 -6.28 2.45 -13.39
N GLU A 59 -6.42 2.04 -12.14
CA GLU A 59 -7.55 2.39 -11.27
C GLU A 59 -7.08 3.23 -10.08
N ARG A 60 -7.81 4.31 -9.77
CA ARG A 60 -7.57 5.11 -8.58
C ARG A 60 -8.31 4.51 -7.39
N ARG A 61 -7.59 4.14 -6.33
CA ARG A 61 -8.13 3.66 -5.05
C ARG A 61 -7.70 4.63 -3.94
N GLY A 62 -8.62 5.50 -3.52
CA GLY A 62 -8.28 6.58 -2.60
C GLY A 62 -7.18 7.48 -3.18
N SER A 63 -6.01 7.49 -2.54
CA SER A 63 -4.85 8.28 -2.98
C SER A 63 -3.80 7.51 -3.79
N VAL A 64 -4.07 6.25 -4.12
CA VAL A 64 -3.10 5.35 -4.76
C VAL A 64 -3.61 4.92 -6.13
N ASP A 65 -2.69 4.80 -7.09
CA ASP A 65 -2.98 4.21 -8.39
C ASP A 65 -2.61 2.72 -8.38
N VAL A 66 -3.60 1.87 -8.66
CA VAL A 66 -3.42 0.44 -8.89
C VAL A 66 -3.26 0.21 -10.37
N LEU A 67 -2.15 -0.40 -10.77
CA LEU A 67 -1.82 -0.73 -12.15
C LEU A 67 -1.90 -2.23 -12.37
N LEU A 68 -2.84 -2.68 -13.20
CA LEU A 68 -2.89 -4.03 -13.75
C LEU A 68 -2.35 -4.01 -15.18
N GLU A 69 -1.39 -4.86 -15.49
CA GLU A 69 -0.80 -4.96 -16.82
C GLU A 69 -0.52 -6.40 -17.22
N MET A 70 -0.54 -6.64 -18.52
CA MET A 70 0.00 -7.85 -19.10
C MET A 70 1.51 -7.73 -19.27
N ALA A 71 2.25 -8.62 -18.62
CA ALA A 71 3.70 -8.71 -18.71
C ALA A 71 4.12 -10.03 -19.37
N SER A 72 5.39 -10.14 -19.72
CA SER A 72 5.99 -11.35 -20.28
C SER A 72 7.26 -11.70 -19.50
N ARG A 73 7.44 -12.97 -19.15
CA ARG A 73 8.66 -13.49 -18.52
C ARG A 73 9.34 -14.43 -19.51
N ARG A 74 10.65 -14.26 -19.72
CA ARG A 74 11.47 -15.26 -20.41
C ARG A 74 11.89 -16.33 -19.42
N THR A 75 11.84 -17.58 -19.85
CA THR A 75 12.27 -18.73 -19.07
C THR A 75 13.06 -19.64 -19.99
N TRP A 76 14.24 -20.06 -19.55
CA TRP A 76 15.05 -21.02 -20.29
C TRP A 76 14.50 -22.43 -20.10
N SER A 77 14.24 -23.13 -21.20
CA SER A 77 13.87 -24.54 -21.19
C SER A 77 15.10 -25.41 -21.39
N THR A 78 15.46 -26.20 -20.37
CA THR A 78 16.59 -27.15 -20.47
C THR A 78 16.30 -28.29 -21.45
N THR A 79 15.04 -28.65 -21.67
CA THR A 79 14.64 -29.74 -22.58
C THR A 79 14.74 -29.36 -24.05
N SER A 80 14.48 -28.09 -24.38
CA SER A 80 14.49 -27.60 -25.77
C SER A 80 15.65 -26.66 -26.10
N SER A 81 16.51 -26.34 -25.13
CA SER A 81 17.61 -25.37 -25.26
C SER A 81 17.16 -24.07 -25.91
N SER A 82 15.97 -23.58 -25.52
CA SER A 82 15.34 -22.40 -26.10
C SER A 82 14.70 -21.52 -25.02
N ASP A 83 14.67 -20.21 -25.29
CA ASP A 83 13.89 -19.25 -24.50
C ASP A 83 12.40 -19.45 -24.78
N ASP A 84 11.63 -19.72 -23.72
CA ASP A 84 10.17 -19.67 -23.74
C ASP A 84 9.72 -18.32 -23.13
N THR A 85 8.84 -17.61 -23.82
CA THR A 85 8.28 -16.33 -23.32
C THR A 85 6.84 -16.54 -22.93
N ARG A 86 6.56 -16.53 -21.62
CA ARG A 86 5.21 -16.75 -21.10
C ARG A 86 4.56 -15.44 -20.66
N PRO A 87 3.34 -15.14 -21.13
CA PRO A 87 2.59 -14.00 -20.63
C PRO A 87 2.08 -14.28 -19.20
N TYR A 88 2.03 -13.24 -18.38
CA TYR A 88 1.46 -13.30 -17.04
C TYR A 88 0.77 -11.97 -16.69
N LEU A 89 -0.12 -12.01 -15.70
CA LEU A 89 -0.73 -10.80 -15.16
C LEU A 89 0.10 -10.26 -14.02
N ARG A 90 0.34 -8.95 -14.04
CA ARG A 90 0.98 -8.22 -12.94
C ARG A 90 0.07 -7.10 -12.49
N CYS A 91 -0.33 -7.10 -11.23
CA CYS A 91 -1.05 -6.01 -10.61
C CYS A 91 -0.19 -5.41 -9.51
N ARG A 92 -0.03 -4.09 -9.46
CA ARG A 92 0.83 -3.44 -8.48
C ARG A 92 0.34 -2.07 -8.05
N ALA A 93 0.68 -1.70 -6.83
CA ALA A 93 0.39 -0.37 -6.28
C ALA A 93 1.41 0.01 -5.19
N PRO A 94 1.89 1.26 -5.15
CA PRO A 94 2.75 1.74 -4.06
C PRO A 94 1.95 1.99 -2.78
N TYR A 95 2.58 1.86 -1.62
CA TYR A 95 2.02 2.40 -0.39
C TYR A 95 2.14 3.93 -0.37
N PRO A 96 1.20 4.65 0.28
CA PRO A 96 1.23 6.12 0.35
C PRO A 96 2.54 6.73 0.88
N ILE A 97 3.20 6.09 1.86
CA ILE A 97 4.45 6.57 2.48
C ILE A 97 5.62 5.59 2.30
N ALA A 98 5.50 4.63 1.37
CA ALA A 98 6.55 3.65 1.05
C ALA A 98 7.13 2.88 2.26
N ALA A 99 6.32 2.69 3.31
CA ALA A 99 6.70 1.98 4.53
C ALA A 99 5.63 0.99 5.02
N GLY A 100 4.96 0.29 4.09
CA GLY A 100 4.05 -0.81 4.42
C GLY A 100 4.76 -2.05 4.97
N PRO A 101 4.02 -3.08 5.43
CA PRO A 101 4.60 -4.32 5.89
C PRO A 101 5.25 -5.09 4.75
N ARG A 102 6.34 -5.82 5.06
CA ARG A 102 6.98 -6.71 4.09
C ARG A 102 6.41 -8.10 4.25
N PHE A 103 5.96 -8.68 3.15
CA PHE A 103 5.41 -10.02 3.17
C PHE A 103 5.50 -10.71 1.82
N LYS A 104 5.34 -12.02 1.85
CA LYS A 104 5.17 -12.87 0.69
C LYS A 104 4.05 -13.86 0.96
N VAL A 105 3.06 -13.86 0.08
CA VAL A 105 1.93 -14.79 0.07
C VAL A 105 2.02 -15.62 -1.20
N THR A 106 2.02 -16.93 -1.04
CA THR A 106 2.12 -17.90 -2.15
C THR A 106 1.17 -19.06 -1.92
N PRO A 107 0.64 -19.69 -2.98
CA PRO A 107 -0.17 -20.88 -2.84
C PRO A 107 0.61 -21.98 -2.12
N ASP A 108 -0.09 -22.76 -1.29
CA ASP A 108 0.48 -23.94 -0.67
C ASP A 108 0.91 -24.97 -1.75
N GLY A 109 2.04 -25.63 -1.52
CA GLY A 109 2.68 -26.51 -2.50
C GLY A 109 3.48 -25.84 -3.63
N PHE A 110 3.56 -24.49 -3.69
CA PHE A 110 4.43 -23.79 -4.66
C PHE A 110 5.93 -23.79 -4.25
N PHE A 111 6.29 -24.43 -3.13
CA PHE A 111 7.67 -24.61 -2.70
C PHE A 111 8.01 -26.06 -2.36
N ALA A 112 8.84 -26.68 -3.20
CA ALA A 112 9.92 -27.52 -2.70
C ALA A 112 10.97 -26.57 -2.11
N SER A 113 11.09 -26.54 -0.77
CA SER A 113 12.20 -25.96 -0.01
C SER A 113 12.80 -24.64 -0.53
N ILE A 114 12.31 -23.48 -0.06
CA ILE A 114 13.11 -22.24 -0.11
C ILE A 114 13.54 -21.87 1.30
N GLY A 115 14.87 -21.84 1.44
CA GLY A 115 15.61 -21.72 2.69
C GLY A 115 15.28 -20.51 3.53
N LYS A 116 15.81 -20.53 4.76
CA LYS A 116 15.77 -19.46 5.75
C LYS A 116 16.04 -18.10 5.10
N ALA A 117 15.00 -17.40 4.67
CA ALA A 117 15.07 -15.97 4.45
C ALA A 117 15.23 -15.38 5.85
N LEU A 118 16.42 -14.85 6.15
CA LEU A 118 16.78 -14.33 7.46
C LEU A 118 15.71 -13.33 7.94
N GLY A 119 14.88 -13.75 8.89
CA GLY A 119 13.92 -12.89 9.60
C GLY A 119 12.44 -13.01 9.23
N MET A 120 12.06 -13.68 8.13
CA MET A 120 10.64 -13.85 7.79
C MET A 120 10.08 -15.14 8.38
N GLN A 121 8.98 -15.02 9.14
CA GLN A 121 8.31 -16.14 9.79
C GLN A 121 7.04 -16.52 9.03
N ASP A 122 6.70 -17.82 9.06
CA ASP A 122 5.40 -18.29 8.60
C ASP A 122 4.34 -17.85 9.63
N VAL A 123 3.30 -17.18 9.15
CA VAL A 123 2.29 -16.56 10.01
C VAL A 123 0.89 -16.97 9.55
N VAL A 124 0.08 -17.46 10.49
CA VAL A 124 -1.36 -17.58 10.31
C VAL A 124 -1.99 -16.21 10.50
N LEU A 125 -2.72 -15.72 9.50
CA LEU A 125 -3.36 -14.41 9.57
C LEU A 125 -4.67 -14.47 10.36
N GLY A 126 -5.38 -15.60 10.32
CA GLY A 126 -6.49 -15.92 11.22
C GLY A 126 -7.85 -15.30 10.86
N ASN A 127 -7.90 -14.49 9.80
CA ASN A 127 -9.14 -13.83 9.36
C ASN A 127 -9.98 -14.70 8.40
N ASP A 128 -9.38 -15.70 7.75
CA ASP A 128 -10.05 -16.63 6.83
C ASP A 128 -9.33 -17.99 6.83
N ALA A 129 -9.98 -19.02 7.38
CA ALA A 129 -9.41 -20.36 7.48
C ALA A 129 -9.14 -21.01 6.11
N ALA A 130 -9.96 -20.72 5.09
CA ALA A 130 -9.75 -21.27 3.75
C ALA A 130 -8.57 -20.61 3.03
N PHE A 131 -8.22 -19.38 3.41
CA PHE A 131 -7.01 -18.72 2.96
C PHE A 131 -5.79 -19.33 3.65
N ASP A 132 -5.81 -19.46 4.98
CA ASP A 132 -4.67 -19.97 5.75
C ASP A 132 -4.35 -21.45 5.40
N ASP A 133 -5.33 -22.22 4.91
CA ASP A 133 -5.14 -23.58 4.36
C ASP A 133 -4.46 -23.59 2.98
N LYS A 134 -4.79 -22.61 2.12
CA LYS A 134 -4.37 -22.59 0.71
C LYS A 134 -3.15 -21.74 0.43
N PHE A 135 -2.74 -20.89 1.35
CA PHE A 135 -1.68 -19.92 1.15
C PHE A 135 -0.73 -19.88 2.34
N VAL A 136 0.57 -19.87 2.03
CA VAL A 136 1.63 -19.64 3.01
C VAL A 136 1.96 -18.15 3.02
N VAL A 137 1.95 -17.56 4.23
CA VAL A 137 2.31 -16.16 4.45
C VAL A 137 3.62 -16.08 5.20
N LYS A 138 4.59 -15.39 4.60
CA LYS A 138 5.88 -15.03 5.21
C LYS A 138 5.91 -13.54 5.47
N THR A 139 6.29 -13.10 6.67
CA THR A 139 6.42 -11.66 6.98
C THR A 139 7.43 -11.40 8.11
N ASP A 140 7.96 -10.17 8.16
CA ASP A 140 8.74 -9.62 9.28
C ASP A 140 7.89 -8.81 10.28
N ASP A 141 6.64 -8.47 9.92
CA ASP A 141 5.69 -7.75 10.76
C ASP A 141 4.30 -8.43 10.71
N PRO A 142 4.07 -9.44 11.57
CA PRO A 142 2.80 -10.16 11.64
C PRO A 142 1.61 -9.26 11.97
N ALA A 143 1.80 -8.23 12.79
CA ALA A 143 0.71 -7.37 13.23
C ALA A 143 0.19 -6.49 12.10
N ARG A 144 1.11 -5.79 11.40
CA ARG A 144 0.73 -4.94 10.26
C ARG A 144 0.28 -5.75 9.05
N THR A 145 0.85 -6.94 8.84
CA THR A 145 0.38 -7.84 7.76
C THR A 145 -1.05 -8.30 7.99
N ARG A 146 -1.47 -8.60 9.23
CA ARG A 146 -2.89 -8.92 9.51
C ARG A 146 -3.85 -7.76 9.23
N ILE A 147 -3.41 -6.51 9.48
CA ILE A 147 -4.20 -5.31 9.14
C ILE A 147 -4.27 -5.15 7.62
N ALA A 148 -3.16 -5.40 6.92
CA ALA A 148 -3.07 -5.26 5.46
C ALA A 148 -3.99 -6.23 4.71
N TRP A 149 -4.09 -7.47 5.21
CA TRP A 149 -4.88 -8.52 4.59
C TRP A 149 -6.31 -8.53 5.13
N THR A 150 -7.20 -7.83 4.42
CA THR A 150 -8.63 -7.83 4.73
C THR A 150 -9.27 -9.18 4.38
N ALA A 151 -10.37 -9.54 5.06
CA ALA A 151 -11.14 -10.75 4.75
C ALA A 151 -11.59 -10.79 3.28
N ARG A 152 -11.95 -9.64 2.69
CA ARG A 152 -12.30 -9.52 1.28
C ARG A 152 -11.13 -9.88 0.37
N ALA A 153 -9.93 -9.36 0.64
CA ALA A 153 -8.74 -9.66 -0.15
C ALA A 153 -8.38 -11.15 -0.09
N MET A 154 -8.42 -11.75 1.11
CA MET A 154 -8.20 -13.18 1.32
C MET A 154 -9.19 -14.04 0.53
N GLN A 155 -10.49 -13.76 0.66
CA GLN A 155 -11.55 -14.49 -0.03
C GLN A 155 -11.42 -14.39 -1.56
N ARG A 156 -11.05 -13.21 -2.08
CA ARG A 156 -10.77 -13.04 -3.52
C ARG A 156 -9.59 -13.88 -3.98
N LEU A 157 -8.53 -13.96 -3.17
CA LEU A 157 -7.37 -14.79 -3.50
C LEU A 157 -7.76 -16.28 -3.56
N VAL A 158 -8.52 -16.76 -2.58
CA VAL A 158 -9.00 -18.14 -2.50
C VAL A 158 -9.91 -18.52 -3.67
N THR A 159 -10.85 -17.64 -4.04
CA THR A 159 -11.93 -17.98 -4.98
C THR A 159 -11.59 -17.69 -6.43
N ALA A 160 -10.88 -16.60 -6.70
CA ALA A 160 -10.63 -16.15 -8.07
C ALA A 160 -9.17 -16.30 -8.50
N LEU A 161 -8.23 -16.36 -7.55
CA LEU A 161 -6.79 -16.31 -7.82
C LEU A 161 -5.98 -17.40 -7.07
N PRO A 162 -6.40 -18.69 -7.09
CA PRO A 162 -5.80 -19.71 -6.22
C PRO A 162 -4.34 -20.07 -6.56
N ARG A 163 -3.80 -19.59 -7.68
CA ARG A 163 -2.36 -19.74 -8.03
C ARG A 163 -1.58 -18.44 -8.02
N ALA A 164 -2.17 -17.35 -7.54
CA ALA A 164 -1.49 -16.06 -7.51
C ALA A 164 -0.45 -16.00 -6.39
N SER A 165 0.63 -15.26 -6.63
CA SER A 165 1.57 -14.84 -5.59
C SER A 165 1.41 -13.35 -5.35
N VAL A 166 1.47 -12.93 -4.09
CA VAL A 166 1.47 -11.53 -3.69
C VAL A 166 2.73 -11.25 -2.88
N VAL A 167 3.48 -10.23 -3.25
CA VAL A 167 4.71 -9.82 -2.57
C VAL A 167 4.61 -8.35 -2.21
N SER A 168 5.12 -7.99 -1.04
CA SER A 168 5.35 -6.61 -0.67
C SER A 168 6.76 -6.43 -0.11
N ASP A 169 7.46 -5.40 -0.61
CA ASP A 169 8.78 -4.99 -0.15
C ASP A 169 8.73 -3.80 0.83
N GLY A 170 7.52 -3.41 1.23
CA GLY A 170 7.21 -2.24 2.05
C GLY A 170 7.06 -0.94 1.26
N ARG A 171 7.49 -0.88 0.00
CA ARG A 171 7.29 0.27 -0.89
C ARG A 171 6.08 0.07 -1.79
N GLU A 172 5.93 -1.13 -2.34
CA GLU A 172 4.77 -1.51 -3.15
C GLU A 172 4.26 -2.91 -2.82
N VAL A 173 3.07 -3.20 -3.33
CA VAL A 173 2.47 -4.53 -3.36
C VAL A 173 2.41 -4.96 -4.81
N VAL A 174 2.86 -6.18 -5.10
CA VAL A 174 2.84 -6.79 -6.42
C VAL A 174 2.14 -8.14 -6.35
N LEU A 175 1.03 -8.27 -7.05
CA LEU A 175 0.32 -9.51 -7.30
C LEU A 175 0.68 -10.03 -8.69
N THR A 176 1.06 -11.29 -8.78
CA THR A 176 1.39 -11.99 -10.02
C THR A 176 0.47 -13.18 -10.19
N VAL A 177 -0.09 -13.35 -11.40
CA VAL A 177 -0.87 -14.52 -11.77
C VAL A 177 -0.27 -15.14 -13.03
N ASP A 178 0.32 -16.32 -12.86
CA ASP A 178 0.86 -17.12 -13.96
C ASP A 178 -0.27 -17.94 -14.60
N ASP A 179 -0.28 -18.02 -15.93
CA ASP A 179 -1.11 -18.97 -16.70
C ASP A 179 -2.64 -18.87 -16.51
N TYR A 180 -3.16 -17.73 -16.04
CA TYR A 180 -4.62 -17.55 -15.96
C TYR A 180 -5.22 -17.05 -17.26
N GLY A 181 -6.21 -17.80 -17.74
CA GLY A 181 -7.19 -17.32 -18.69
C GLY A 181 -7.68 -15.95 -18.25
N ASN A 182 -7.38 -14.94 -19.05
CA ASN A 182 -7.78 -13.56 -18.77
C ASN A 182 -9.31 -13.53 -18.85
N THR A 183 -9.98 -13.67 -17.70
CA THR A 183 -11.42 -13.47 -17.56
C THR A 183 -11.66 -12.14 -16.86
N PRO A 184 -12.85 -11.52 -17.02
CA PRO A 184 -13.15 -10.29 -16.31
C PRO A 184 -13.03 -10.43 -14.78
N ALA A 185 -13.44 -11.58 -14.24
CA ALA A 185 -13.38 -11.87 -12.81
C ALA A 185 -11.93 -11.90 -12.28
N VAL A 186 -11.00 -12.47 -13.03
CA VAL A 186 -9.57 -12.48 -12.66
C VAL A 186 -8.99 -11.07 -12.66
N LEU A 187 -9.27 -10.26 -13.69
CA LEU A 187 -8.78 -8.88 -13.75
C LEU A 187 -9.32 -8.03 -12.60
N GLU A 188 -10.61 -8.19 -12.28
CA GLU A 188 -11.25 -7.51 -11.14
C GLU A 188 -10.68 -7.98 -9.80
N ALA A 189 -10.46 -9.27 -9.63
CA ALA A 189 -9.87 -9.82 -8.41
C ALA A 189 -8.45 -9.29 -8.18
N CYS A 190 -7.63 -9.17 -9.23
CA CYS A 190 -6.30 -8.57 -9.14
C CYS A 190 -6.35 -7.14 -8.61
N LEU A 191 -7.23 -6.31 -9.18
CA LEU A 191 -7.42 -4.91 -8.79
C LEU A 191 -7.98 -4.77 -7.37
N ASP A 192 -8.94 -5.63 -7.00
CA ASP A 192 -9.54 -5.68 -5.67
C ASP A 192 -8.49 -6.07 -4.61
N VAL A 193 -7.76 -7.18 -4.80
CA VAL A 193 -6.77 -7.64 -3.81
C VAL A 193 -5.68 -6.61 -3.57
N VAL A 194 -5.05 -6.10 -4.64
CA VAL A 194 -3.97 -5.11 -4.50
C VAL A 194 -4.51 -3.80 -3.92
N GLY A 195 -5.67 -3.34 -4.41
CA GLY A 195 -6.31 -2.13 -3.92
C GLY A 195 -6.67 -2.21 -2.44
N ASP A 196 -7.28 -3.30 -2.00
CA ASP A 196 -7.68 -3.51 -0.61
C ASP A 196 -6.45 -3.55 0.33
N ILE A 197 -5.35 -4.17 -0.10
CA ILE A 197 -4.12 -4.23 0.69
C ILE A 197 -3.50 -2.83 0.85
N VAL A 198 -3.34 -2.05 -0.22
CA VAL A 198 -2.66 -0.74 -0.14
C VAL A 198 -3.54 0.36 0.46
N THR A 199 -4.86 0.15 0.52
CA THR A 199 -5.82 1.08 1.14
C THR A 199 -6.29 0.64 2.52
N SER A 200 -5.82 -0.51 3.00
CA SER A 200 -6.02 -0.96 4.38
C SER A 200 -5.50 0.07 5.37
N ASP A 201 -6.03 0.03 6.60
CA ASP A 201 -5.66 0.99 7.65
C ASP A 201 -4.35 0.66 8.36
N VAL A 202 -3.36 0.15 7.61
CA VAL A 202 -2.02 -0.22 8.09
C VAL A 202 -1.26 0.95 8.71
N PHE A 203 -1.68 2.18 8.44
CA PHE A 203 -1.12 3.42 8.96
C PHE A 203 -2.03 4.09 10.00
N GLY A 204 -3.17 3.52 10.40
CA GLY A 204 -4.03 4.12 11.43
C GLY A 204 -4.67 5.47 11.03
N ILE A 205 -4.78 5.75 9.73
CA ILE A 205 -5.42 6.96 9.20
C ILE A 205 -6.92 6.97 9.52
N GLY A 206 -7.56 5.81 9.63
CA GLY A 206 -8.94 5.69 10.09
C GLY A 206 -9.14 6.30 11.47
N ALA A 207 -8.21 6.03 12.41
CA ALA A 207 -8.23 6.61 13.74
C ALA A 207 -8.12 8.15 13.70
N LEU A 208 -7.20 8.70 12.90
CA LEU A 208 -7.06 10.15 12.73
C LEU A 208 -8.35 10.80 12.21
N ARG A 209 -8.99 10.17 11.22
CA ARG A 209 -10.25 10.65 10.63
C ARG A 209 -11.45 10.54 11.56
N SER A 210 -11.40 9.63 12.53
CA SER A 210 -12.47 9.45 13.51
C SER A 210 -12.46 10.49 14.65
N LEU A 211 -11.40 11.31 14.76
CA LEU A 211 -11.30 12.33 15.79
C LEU A 211 -12.39 13.40 15.62
N ALA A 212 -13.03 13.78 16.73
CA ALA A 212 -14.05 14.83 16.72
C ALA A 212 -13.48 16.16 16.18
N GLY A 213 -14.10 16.68 15.13
CA GLY A 213 -13.69 17.91 14.45
C GLY A 213 -12.53 17.73 13.45
N ALA A 214 -12.12 16.51 13.15
CA ALA A 214 -11.11 16.24 12.12
C ALA A 214 -11.63 16.55 10.72
N VAL A 215 -10.86 17.35 9.99
CA VAL A 215 -11.06 17.62 8.57
C VAL A 215 -9.90 17.02 7.79
N VAL A 216 -10.19 16.17 6.79
CA VAL A 216 -9.15 15.56 5.95
C VAL A 216 -8.41 16.66 5.20
N ALA A 217 -7.09 16.75 5.39
CA ALA A 217 -6.23 17.74 4.73
C ALA A 217 -5.43 17.09 3.58
N SER A 218 -5.02 15.83 3.76
CA SER A 218 -4.40 15.02 2.72
C SER A 218 -4.71 13.53 2.98
N PRO A 219 -4.29 12.60 2.11
CA PRO A 219 -4.48 11.18 2.37
C PRO A 219 -3.91 10.69 3.70
N MET A 220 -2.80 11.28 4.14
CA MET A 220 -2.06 10.89 5.36
C MET A 220 -2.17 11.92 6.49
N THR A 221 -2.99 12.97 6.33
CA THR A 221 -3.11 14.03 7.33
C THR A 221 -4.54 14.53 7.52
N VAL A 222 -4.87 14.86 8.76
CA VAL A 222 -6.09 15.57 9.16
C VAL A 222 -5.73 16.88 9.83
N ARG A 223 -6.68 17.81 9.86
CA ARG A 223 -6.60 19.08 10.54
C ARG A 223 -7.65 19.13 11.65
N LEU A 224 -7.25 19.58 12.83
CA LEU A 224 -8.13 19.86 13.96
C LEU A 224 -8.14 21.37 14.25
N SER A 225 -9.34 21.91 14.42
CA SER A 225 -9.55 23.26 14.93
C SER A 225 -9.57 23.21 16.45
N LEU A 226 -8.41 23.39 17.07
CA LEU A 226 -8.27 23.71 18.49
C LEU A 226 -8.16 25.24 18.61
N PRO A 227 -7.86 25.84 19.79
CA PRO A 227 -7.55 27.27 19.84
C PRO A 227 -6.45 27.66 18.83
N GLU A 228 -5.55 26.73 18.52
CA GLU A 228 -4.66 26.78 17.35
C GLU A 228 -5.04 25.70 16.34
N THR A 229 -4.74 25.92 15.07
CA THR A 229 -4.86 24.85 14.06
C THR A 229 -3.74 23.83 14.27
N VAL A 230 -4.13 22.56 14.43
CA VAL A 230 -3.19 21.45 14.56
C VAL A 230 -3.37 20.47 13.43
N HIS A 231 -2.27 20.03 12.85
CA HIS A 231 -2.24 18.95 11.87
C HIS A 231 -1.87 17.65 12.58
N LEU A 232 -2.55 16.57 12.25
CA LEU A 232 -2.13 15.22 12.62
C LEU A 232 -1.85 14.44 11.35
N GLY A 233 -0.88 13.54 11.42
CA GLY A 233 -0.59 12.69 10.28
C GLY A 233 0.31 11.52 10.64
N VAL A 234 0.68 10.80 9.60
CA VAL A 234 1.65 9.71 9.68
C VAL A 234 2.78 10.01 8.73
N ASP A 235 3.99 9.85 9.23
CA ASP A 235 5.24 10.02 8.47
C ASP A 235 6.27 8.99 8.96
N LEU A 236 7.47 9.04 8.42
CA LEU A 236 8.59 8.21 8.86
C LEU A 236 9.37 8.92 9.98
N ASP A 237 9.74 8.17 11.01
CA ASP A 237 10.73 8.61 11.99
C ASP A 237 12.15 8.59 11.39
N ALA A 238 13.15 8.94 12.21
CA ALA A 238 14.55 8.95 11.81
C ALA A 238 15.09 7.57 11.37
N ASP A 239 14.46 6.48 11.84
CA ASP A 239 14.81 5.10 11.49
C ASP A 239 14.02 4.59 10.28
N GLY A 240 13.20 5.43 9.66
CA GLY A 240 12.35 5.08 8.52
C GLY A 240 11.10 4.28 8.90
N ARG A 241 10.72 4.26 10.18
CA ARG A 241 9.52 3.55 10.66
C ARG A 241 8.32 4.48 10.64
N PRO A 242 7.14 4.00 10.23
CA PRO A 242 5.95 4.83 10.23
C PRO A 242 5.53 5.15 11.66
N THR A 243 5.30 6.44 11.92
CA THR A 243 4.85 6.95 13.21
C THR A 243 3.80 8.04 13.03
N THR A 244 2.93 8.17 14.03
CA THR A 244 1.96 9.26 14.09
C THR A 244 2.62 10.51 14.66
N TRP A 245 2.18 11.67 14.19
CA TRP A 245 2.58 12.96 14.73
C TRP A 245 1.39 13.92 14.87
N ALA A 246 1.53 14.89 15.76
CA ALA A 246 0.68 16.07 15.85
C ALA A 246 1.53 17.33 15.82
N ARG A 247 1.15 18.34 15.02
CA ARG A 247 1.99 19.51 14.73
C ARG A 247 1.19 20.80 14.80
N ALA A 248 1.76 21.80 15.48
CA ALA A 248 1.30 23.17 15.50
C ALA A 248 2.41 24.11 14.99
N ASP A 249 2.02 25.16 14.27
CA ASP A 249 2.96 26.21 13.87
C ASP A 249 3.23 27.18 15.04
N ILE A 250 4.39 27.83 15.01
CA ILE A 250 4.85 28.80 16.01
C ILE A 250 5.02 30.15 15.32
N ALA A 251 4.38 31.20 15.86
CA ALA A 251 4.43 32.54 15.28
C ALA A 251 5.79 33.25 15.45
N ARG A 252 6.61 32.80 16.42
CA ARG A 252 7.94 33.35 16.70
C ARG A 252 8.99 32.26 16.72
N ALA A 253 10.20 32.59 16.26
CA ALA A 253 11.32 31.67 16.33
C ALA A 253 11.60 31.26 17.79
N ALA A 254 11.67 29.95 18.02
CA ALA A 254 12.06 29.34 19.28
C ALA A 254 13.39 28.58 19.08
N ALA A 255 14.22 28.50 20.11
CA ALA A 255 15.43 27.69 20.07
C ALA A 255 15.04 26.22 19.83
N PRO A 256 15.68 25.53 18.87
CA PRO A 256 15.30 24.17 18.55
C PRO A 256 15.69 23.21 19.69
N TYR A 257 14.82 22.28 20.01
CA TYR A 257 15.11 21.20 20.95
C TYR A 257 14.28 19.95 20.65
N ARG A 258 14.79 18.80 21.09
CA ARG A 258 14.12 17.52 20.99
C ARG A 258 14.17 16.84 22.35
N ALA A 259 13.02 16.50 22.90
CA ALA A 259 12.88 16.02 24.27
C ALA A 259 11.90 14.84 24.34
N PRO A 260 12.33 13.67 24.88
CA PRO A 260 11.44 12.52 24.99
C PRO A 260 10.35 12.75 26.04
N ILE A 261 9.17 12.21 25.77
CA ILE A 261 8.06 12.07 26.73
C ILE A 261 8.23 10.71 27.40
N ALA A 262 8.54 10.71 28.70
CA ALA A 262 8.67 9.50 29.50
C ALA A 262 8.25 9.77 30.94
N ASP A 263 7.56 8.80 31.55
CA ASP A 263 7.10 8.85 32.94
C ASP A 263 6.27 10.12 33.25
N GLY A 264 5.37 10.47 32.32
CA GLY A 264 4.48 11.63 32.45
C GLY A 264 5.20 12.98 32.39
N ARG A 265 6.43 13.04 31.86
CA ARG A 265 7.24 14.27 31.76
C ARG A 265 7.95 14.38 30.42
N ILE A 266 8.21 15.61 29.98
CA ILE A 266 9.11 15.90 28.85
C ILE A 266 10.52 16.12 29.42
N ARG A 267 11.45 15.19 29.18
CA ARG A 267 12.80 15.25 29.77
C ARG A 267 13.74 16.08 28.90
N GLY A 268 14.48 17.01 29.51
CA GLY A 268 15.43 17.86 28.79
C GLY A 268 14.80 19.01 28.02
N ALA A 269 13.51 19.31 28.25
CA ALA A 269 12.92 20.55 27.75
C ALA A 269 13.58 21.78 28.42
N PRO A 270 13.76 22.90 27.69
CA PRO A 270 14.24 24.13 28.28
C PRO A 270 13.35 24.60 29.45
N PRO A 271 13.90 25.31 30.45
CA PRO A 271 13.10 25.88 31.53
C PRO A 271 11.93 26.74 30.99
N GLY A 272 10.72 26.55 31.53
CA GLY A 272 9.54 27.31 31.12
C GLY A 272 8.91 26.89 29.77
N ALA A 273 9.52 25.94 29.06
CA ALA A 273 9.02 25.39 27.80
C ALA A 273 7.69 24.64 27.96
N VAL A 274 7.54 23.94 29.08
CA VAL A 274 6.39 23.09 29.38
C VAL A 274 5.54 23.79 30.44
N PRO A 275 4.37 24.35 30.09
CA PRO A 275 3.49 24.98 31.07
C PRO A 275 2.76 23.93 31.93
N ASP A 276 2.34 24.30 33.13
CA ASP A 276 1.68 23.38 34.07
C ASP A 276 0.40 22.76 33.49
N GLU A 277 -0.34 23.52 32.66
CA GLU A 277 -1.54 23.04 31.95
C GLU A 277 -1.26 21.87 30.99
N ALA A 278 0.00 21.61 30.63
CA ALA A 278 0.38 20.49 29.78
C ALA A 278 0.53 19.16 30.54
N ALA A 279 0.57 19.15 31.88
CA ALA A 279 0.88 17.96 32.67
C ALA A 279 -0.07 16.78 32.37
N ASP A 280 -1.38 17.02 32.38
CA ASP A 280 -2.38 15.99 32.10
C ASP A 280 -2.29 15.47 30.65
N LEU A 281 -1.97 16.34 29.70
CA LEU A 281 -1.80 15.97 28.30
C LEU A 281 -0.56 15.10 28.10
N ILE A 282 0.55 15.44 28.75
CA ILE A 282 1.79 14.65 28.71
C ILE A 282 1.55 13.26 29.31
N ALA A 283 0.83 13.18 30.44
CA ALA A 283 0.46 11.91 31.05
C ALA A 283 -0.39 11.04 30.13
N ARG A 284 -1.36 11.64 29.40
CA ARG A 284 -2.21 10.93 28.42
C ARG A 284 -1.46 10.52 27.16
N VAL A 285 -0.54 11.34 26.65
CA VAL A 285 0.34 10.94 25.54
C VAL A 285 1.21 9.75 25.97
N ALA A 286 1.64 9.72 27.23
CA ALA A 286 2.38 8.65 27.91
C ALA A 286 3.82 8.40 27.40
N ALA A 287 4.01 8.28 26.09
CA ALA A 287 5.30 8.01 25.46
C ALA A 287 5.36 8.64 24.06
N GLY A 288 6.53 9.16 23.69
CA GLY A 288 6.73 9.91 22.46
C GLY A 288 7.92 10.86 22.53
N THR A 289 7.97 11.81 21.61
CA THR A 289 8.99 12.88 21.60
C THR A 289 8.36 14.21 21.22
N VAL A 290 8.72 15.26 21.95
CA VAL A 290 8.45 16.64 21.55
C VAL A 290 9.64 17.17 20.78
N GLU A 291 9.39 17.77 19.64
CA GLU A 291 10.39 18.43 18.82
C GLU A 291 9.92 19.85 18.51
N VAL A 292 10.81 20.81 18.76
CA VAL A 292 10.64 22.20 18.34
C VAL A 292 11.73 22.50 17.34
N ALA A 293 11.33 22.75 16.10
CA ALA A 293 12.23 23.03 14.98
C ALA A 293 11.45 23.72 13.86
N ASP A 294 12.13 24.51 13.02
CA ASP A 294 11.57 25.08 11.79
C ASP A 294 10.23 25.82 11.96
N GLY A 295 10.10 26.57 13.06
CA GLY A 295 8.88 27.32 13.37
C GLY A 295 7.68 26.44 13.73
N ARG A 296 7.90 25.21 14.19
CA ARG A 296 6.85 24.24 14.54
C ARG A 296 7.14 23.55 15.86
N VAL A 297 6.07 23.14 16.53
CA VAL A 297 6.11 22.10 17.57
C VAL A 297 5.49 20.84 16.99
N THR A 298 6.23 19.73 17.05
CA THR A 298 5.75 18.40 16.67
C THR A 298 5.80 17.47 17.89
N VAL A 299 4.67 16.85 18.20
CA VAL A 299 4.56 15.73 19.14
C VAL A 299 4.55 14.45 18.30
N TRP A 300 5.66 13.72 18.36
CA TRP A 300 5.81 12.41 17.75
C TRP A 300 5.37 11.33 18.74
N PHE A 301 4.59 10.36 18.26
CA PHE A 301 4.35 9.13 19.00
C PHE A 301 5.50 8.15 18.73
N ASP A 302 5.69 7.13 19.57
CA ASP A 302 6.76 6.13 19.35
C ASP A 302 6.44 5.15 18.21
N ARG A 303 5.17 5.11 17.80
CA ARG A 303 4.64 4.24 16.75
C ARG A 303 3.35 4.84 16.19
N ILE A 304 2.78 4.20 15.18
CA ILE A 304 1.40 4.50 14.74
C ILE A 304 0.46 4.42 15.95
N GLU A 305 -0.18 5.54 16.27
CA GLU A 305 -1.16 5.65 17.34
C GLU A 305 -2.58 5.58 16.76
N THR A 306 -3.42 4.77 17.41
CA THR A 306 -4.81 4.52 16.99
C THR A 306 -5.82 4.81 18.11
N ASP A 307 -5.35 5.00 19.34
CA ASP A 307 -6.19 5.42 20.45
C ASP A 307 -6.60 6.90 20.29
N ALA A 308 -7.90 7.13 20.14
CA ALA A 308 -8.46 8.46 19.91
C ALA A 308 -8.15 9.44 21.05
N SER A 309 -8.09 8.96 22.30
CA SER A 309 -7.80 9.79 23.47
C SER A 309 -6.34 10.26 23.47
N ARG A 310 -5.40 9.37 23.15
CA ARG A 310 -3.97 9.69 23.03
C ARG A 310 -3.69 10.61 21.85
N LEU A 311 -4.29 10.34 20.69
CA LEU A 311 -4.21 11.20 19.51
C LEU A 311 -4.68 12.63 19.81
N ARG A 312 -5.84 12.74 20.47
CA ARG A 312 -6.39 14.04 20.88
C ARG A 312 -5.47 14.76 21.87
N ALA A 313 -4.95 14.05 22.87
CA ALA A 313 -4.00 14.60 23.83
C ALA A 313 -2.72 15.10 23.15
N GLY A 314 -2.18 14.37 22.18
CA GLY A 314 -1.00 14.80 21.41
C GLY A 314 -1.27 16.07 20.60
N ALA A 315 -2.46 16.19 20.00
CA ALA A 315 -2.85 17.41 19.29
C ALA A 315 -2.99 18.63 20.21
N GLU A 316 -3.67 18.45 21.35
CA GLU A 316 -3.83 19.50 22.35
C GLU A 316 -2.47 19.92 22.95
N LEU A 317 -1.58 18.95 23.20
CA LEU A 317 -0.22 19.20 23.65
C LEU A 317 0.57 20.03 22.63
N ALA A 318 0.52 19.65 21.35
CA ALA A 318 1.16 20.42 20.28
C ALA A 318 0.65 21.87 20.23
N ALA A 319 -0.67 22.07 20.35
CA ALA A 319 -1.27 23.42 20.40
C ALA A 319 -0.79 24.24 21.60
N VAL A 320 -0.81 23.65 22.81
CA VAL A 320 -0.38 24.32 24.05
C VAL A 320 1.09 24.75 23.95
N LEU A 321 1.96 23.84 23.53
CA LEU A 321 3.39 24.12 23.37
C LEU A 321 3.66 25.13 22.25
N GLY A 322 2.92 25.06 21.14
CA GLY A 322 3.01 26.02 20.03
C GLY A 322 2.64 27.45 20.45
N ARG A 323 1.55 27.61 21.22
CA ARG A 323 1.18 28.91 21.82
C ARG A 323 2.26 29.40 22.77
N ARG A 324 2.77 28.55 23.65
CA ARG A 324 3.83 28.90 24.60
C ARG A 324 5.09 29.36 23.87
N ALA A 325 5.46 28.68 22.78
CA ALA A 325 6.60 29.05 21.95
C ALA A 325 6.41 30.39 21.25
N SER A 326 5.19 30.66 20.79
CA SER A 326 4.84 31.93 20.16
C SER A 326 4.92 33.13 21.12
N GLN A 327 4.82 32.90 22.44
CA GLN A 327 4.96 33.95 23.45
C GLN A 327 6.42 34.38 23.68
N GLY A 328 7.41 33.64 23.16
CA GLY A 328 8.83 33.99 23.27
C GLY A 328 9.46 33.65 24.63
N VAL A 329 8.85 32.72 25.38
CA VAL A 329 9.33 32.27 26.69
C VAL A 329 10.61 31.41 26.60
N PHE A 330 11.03 31.03 25.38
CA PHE A 330 12.18 30.17 25.08
C PHE A 330 13.50 30.94 24.87
N ARG A 331 13.62 32.16 25.39
CA ARG A 331 14.83 32.97 25.27
C ARG A 331 15.75 32.82 26.46
#